data_AF-A0A4W6GCL5-F1
#
_entry.id   AF-A0A4W6GCL5-F1
#
_cell.length_a   1.000
_cell.length_b   1.000
_cell.length_c   1.000
_cell.angle_alpha   90.00
_cell.angle_beta   90.00
_cell.angle_gamma   90.00
#
_symmetry.space_group_name_H-M   'P 1'
#
loop_
_entity.id
_entity.type
_entity.pdbx_description
1 polymer ?
#
loop_
_entity_poly.entity_id
_entity_poly.type
_entity_poly.pdbx_seq_one_letter_code
_entity_poly.pdbx_strand_id
1 'polypeptide(L)'
;IYSGLCINTTDSSYRLSVLPPLLVTEFVFGVLGNGLALWIFCFHLKPWKSSTVLLFNLAMADFLLNMALPFRTSYYISELNWIFGDTFCNICLFMLAMNRCGSAFFLMAIAVDRYMRVVHPHHPINSLSVSKAMLGAFAIWLLTISMNAHIFTLEHGNMTKKYCESFMVDTDPQRNLTWRKFAFVLSFYMPLCVILYCTVHIISHLRGRQLAQHAKIKKALCFITVVVVLFIICFLPSNITQLLIWIKTRQLASTLDKSEVCSALENLTIVFYITISLTYLNSMLDPVVYYFSSPVFKNICRKALHLPQADPTESTEKKTRETGSQTYNFNFSIY
;
A
#
# COMPACT_ATOMS: atom_id res chain seq x y z
N ILE A 1 9.09 14.59 31.89
CA ILE A 1 8.43 15.91 31.69
C ILE A 1 7.66 15.80 30.36
N TYR A 2 6.41 15.35 30.41
CA TYR A 2 5.54 15.13 29.24
C TYR A 2 4.70 16.39 28.94
N SER A 3 5.33 17.56 28.99
CA SER A 3 4.70 18.88 28.89
C SER A 3 4.53 19.33 27.42
N GLY A 4 3.76 18.56 26.66
CA GLY A 4 3.49 18.86 25.24
C GLY A 4 2.53 17.91 24.52
N LEU A 5 1.88 16.96 25.22
CA LEU A 5 0.90 16.07 24.59
C LEU A 5 -0.52 16.68 24.66
N CYS A 6 -1.15 16.88 23.52
CA CYS A 6 -2.57 17.19 23.43
C CYS A 6 -3.39 15.89 23.59
N ILE A 7 -3.97 15.66 24.78
CA ILE A 7 -4.89 14.54 25.02
C ILE A 7 -6.22 15.12 25.49
N ASN A 8 -7.19 15.28 24.58
CA ASN A 8 -8.55 15.71 24.92
C ASN A 8 -9.51 14.52 25.05
N THR A 9 -10.47 14.66 25.95
CA THR A 9 -11.49 13.66 26.30
C THR A 9 -12.53 13.44 25.19
N THR A 10 -12.90 14.49 24.45
CA THR A 10 -13.90 14.40 23.37
C THR A 10 -13.36 13.65 22.14
N ASP A 11 -12.13 13.97 21.70
CA ASP A 11 -11.36 13.22 20.71
C ASP A 11 -11.24 11.72 21.06
N SER A 12 -11.14 11.41 22.35
CA SER A 12 -11.09 10.01 22.80
C SER A 12 -12.40 9.28 22.53
N SER A 13 -13.57 9.83 22.87
CA SER A 13 -14.87 9.15 22.68
C SER A 13 -15.15 8.74 21.21
N TYR A 14 -14.85 9.62 20.25
CA TYR A 14 -15.09 9.32 18.84
C TYR A 14 -14.15 8.22 18.30
N ARG A 15 -12.86 8.30 18.66
CA ARG A 15 -11.86 7.28 18.30
C ARG A 15 -12.26 5.90 18.83
N LEU A 16 -12.77 5.85 20.05
CA LEU A 16 -13.22 4.61 20.71
C LEU A 16 -14.46 3.99 20.05
N SER A 17 -15.34 4.80 19.47
CA SER A 17 -16.56 4.32 18.79
C SER A 17 -16.31 3.87 17.34
N VAL A 18 -15.50 4.62 16.59
CA VAL A 18 -15.36 4.43 15.13
C VAL A 18 -14.19 3.51 14.75
N LEU A 19 -13.06 3.58 15.46
CA LEU A 19 -11.86 2.84 15.05
C LEU A 19 -11.99 1.32 15.25
N PRO A 20 -12.48 0.78 16.38
CA PRO A 20 -12.59 -0.67 16.55
C PRO A 20 -13.35 -1.40 15.43
N PRO A 21 -14.58 -1.01 15.05
CA PRO A 21 -15.30 -1.74 13.99
C PRO A 21 -14.60 -1.66 12.63
N LEU A 22 -13.95 -0.53 12.33
CA LEU A 22 -13.19 -0.34 11.10
C LEU A 22 -11.95 -1.27 11.06
N LEU A 23 -11.16 -1.30 12.13
CA LEU A 23 -9.98 -2.16 12.23
C LEU A 23 -10.32 -3.66 12.23
N VAL A 24 -11.44 -4.05 12.85
CA VAL A 24 -11.93 -5.44 12.80
C VAL A 24 -12.29 -5.83 11.37
N THR A 25 -12.97 -4.94 10.65
CA THR A 25 -13.34 -5.17 9.25
C THR A 25 -12.10 -5.35 8.38
N GLU A 26 -11.12 -4.46 8.53
CA GLU A 26 -9.84 -4.53 7.82
C GLU A 26 -9.06 -5.79 8.16
N PHE A 27 -9.03 -6.21 9.43
CA PHE A 27 -8.39 -7.44 9.85
C PHE A 27 -8.99 -8.66 9.15
N VAL A 28 -10.32 -8.81 9.20
CA VAL A 28 -11.01 -9.97 8.61
C VAL A 28 -10.75 -10.05 7.11
N PHE A 29 -11.04 -8.97 6.37
CA PHE A 29 -10.88 -8.97 4.92
C PHE A 29 -9.40 -8.98 4.49
N GLY A 30 -8.53 -8.29 5.25
CA GLY A 30 -7.10 -8.23 5.01
C GLY A 30 -6.42 -9.59 5.17
N VAL A 31 -6.70 -10.33 6.26
CA VAL A 31 -6.13 -11.68 6.47
C VAL A 31 -6.66 -12.66 5.42
N LEU A 32 -7.95 -12.64 5.13
CA LEU A 32 -8.54 -13.53 4.12
C LEU A 32 -7.96 -13.25 2.73
N GLY A 33 -7.92 -11.98 2.31
CA GLY A 33 -7.46 -11.56 1.00
C GLY A 33 -5.94 -11.75 0.80
N ASN A 34 -5.14 -11.19 1.69
CA ASN A 34 -3.68 -11.24 1.58
C ASN A 34 -3.13 -12.63 1.94
N GLY A 35 -3.75 -13.34 2.89
CA GLY A 35 -3.41 -14.73 3.20
C GLY A 35 -3.66 -15.66 2.01
N LEU A 36 -4.83 -15.54 1.35
CA LEU A 36 -5.11 -16.26 0.11
C LEU A 36 -4.11 -15.90 -0.98
N ALA A 37 -3.74 -14.61 -1.10
CA ALA A 37 -2.77 -14.19 -2.10
C ALA A 37 -1.38 -14.78 -1.89
N LEU A 38 -0.87 -14.76 -0.67
CA LEU A 38 0.40 -15.39 -0.30
C LEU A 38 0.36 -16.90 -0.60
N TRP A 39 -0.74 -17.58 -0.27
CA TRP A 39 -0.92 -18.99 -0.61
C TRP A 39 -0.88 -19.24 -2.13
N ILE A 40 -1.60 -18.45 -2.93
CA ILE A 40 -1.57 -18.55 -4.40
C ILE A 40 -0.16 -18.29 -4.95
N PHE A 41 0.54 -17.27 -4.45
CA PHE A 41 1.90 -16.94 -4.89
C PHE A 41 2.90 -18.08 -4.59
N CYS A 42 2.82 -18.67 -3.40
CA CYS A 42 3.72 -19.74 -2.97
C CYS A 42 3.48 -21.07 -3.69
N PHE A 43 2.21 -21.44 -3.93
CA PHE A 43 1.84 -22.78 -4.37
C PHE A 43 1.33 -22.87 -5.81
N HIS A 44 0.78 -21.79 -6.39
CA HIS A 44 0.09 -21.84 -7.68
C HIS A 44 0.67 -20.93 -8.78
N LEU A 45 1.62 -20.03 -8.46
CA LEU A 45 2.19 -19.05 -9.40
C LEU A 45 3.66 -19.30 -9.76
N LYS A 46 4.15 -20.52 -9.55
CA LYS A 46 5.50 -20.93 -9.98
C LYS A 46 5.51 -21.32 -11.48
N PRO A 47 6.56 -20.97 -12.24
CA PRO A 47 7.75 -20.21 -11.84
C PRO A 47 7.47 -18.70 -11.68
N TRP A 48 8.13 -18.08 -10.69
CA TRP A 48 7.96 -16.65 -10.41
C TRP A 48 8.57 -15.77 -11.50
N LYS A 49 7.91 -14.63 -11.76
CA LYS A 49 8.43 -13.55 -12.60
C LYS A 49 8.78 -12.35 -11.73
N SER A 50 9.55 -11.39 -12.27
CA SER A 50 9.90 -10.14 -11.58
C SER A 50 8.67 -9.41 -11.00
N SER A 51 7.56 -9.35 -11.74
CA SER A 51 6.31 -8.74 -11.24
C SER A 51 5.62 -9.54 -10.13
N THR A 52 5.77 -10.87 -10.11
CA THR A 52 5.26 -11.72 -9.02
C THR A 52 5.99 -11.42 -7.71
N VAL A 53 7.28 -11.12 -7.76
CA VAL A 53 8.07 -10.76 -6.58
C VAL A 53 7.53 -9.50 -5.92
N LEU A 54 7.25 -8.45 -6.70
CA LEU A 54 6.72 -7.20 -6.17
C LEU A 54 5.33 -7.38 -5.52
N LEU A 55 4.44 -8.13 -6.18
CA LEU A 55 3.10 -8.43 -5.67
C LEU A 55 3.16 -9.30 -4.40
N PHE A 56 4.09 -10.26 -4.34
CA PHE A 56 4.29 -11.08 -3.15
C PHE A 56 4.77 -10.26 -1.96
N ASN A 57 5.72 -9.34 -2.17
CA ASN A 57 6.22 -8.49 -1.09
C ASN A 57 5.17 -7.47 -0.61
N LEU A 58 4.34 -6.94 -1.51
CA LEU A 58 3.17 -6.13 -1.13
C LEU A 58 2.23 -6.93 -0.22
N ALA A 59 1.82 -8.13 -0.64
CA ALA A 59 0.95 -9.00 0.16
C ALA A 59 1.57 -9.40 1.51
N MET A 60 2.89 -9.55 1.57
CA MET A 60 3.61 -9.80 2.82
C MET A 60 3.56 -8.60 3.76
N ALA A 61 3.78 -7.38 3.25
CA ALA A 61 3.68 -6.15 4.04
C ALA A 61 2.26 -5.99 4.61
N ASP A 62 1.25 -6.17 3.76
CA ASP A 62 -0.15 -6.07 4.15
C ASP A 62 -0.51 -7.12 5.22
N PHE A 63 -0.01 -8.35 5.08
CA PHE A 63 -0.23 -9.39 6.08
C PHE A 63 0.41 -9.05 7.43
N LEU A 64 1.62 -8.47 7.44
CA LEU A 64 2.27 -7.99 8.68
C LEU A 64 1.46 -6.88 9.36
N LEU A 65 0.92 -5.92 8.59
CA LEU A 65 -0.02 -4.93 9.13
C LEU A 65 -1.22 -5.61 9.78
N ASN A 66 -1.85 -6.55 9.07
CA ASN A 66 -3.06 -7.22 9.55
C ASN A 66 -2.83 -7.94 10.88
N MET A 67 -1.64 -8.49 11.13
CA MET A 67 -1.31 -9.10 12.43
C MET A 67 -1.26 -8.09 13.58
N ALA A 68 -1.02 -6.80 13.32
CA ALA A 68 -1.00 -5.75 14.34
C ALA A 68 -2.40 -5.17 14.65
N LEU A 69 -3.36 -5.29 13.73
CA LEU A 69 -4.70 -4.68 13.85
C LEU A 69 -5.52 -5.20 15.05
N PRO A 70 -5.51 -6.49 15.43
CA PRO A 70 -6.22 -6.97 16.62
C PRO A 70 -5.75 -6.31 17.91
N PHE A 71 -4.45 -6.07 18.03
CA PHE A 71 -3.88 -5.42 19.21
C PHE A 71 -4.22 -3.93 19.26
N ARG A 72 -4.24 -3.25 18.11
CA ARG A 72 -4.75 -1.87 18.02
C ARG A 72 -6.24 -1.80 18.35
N THR A 73 -7.02 -2.77 17.89
CA THR A 73 -8.45 -2.88 18.23
C THR A 73 -8.63 -3.04 19.74
N SER A 74 -7.88 -3.95 20.37
CA SER A 74 -7.92 -4.17 21.83
C SER A 74 -7.53 -2.91 22.61
N TYR A 75 -6.57 -2.13 22.11
CA TYR A 75 -6.19 -0.85 22.68
C TYR A 75 -7.33 0.18 22.66
N TYR A 76 -8.06 0.29 21.54
CA TYR A 76 -9.22 1.16 21.46
C TYR A 76 -10.39 0.62 22.31
N ILE A 77 -10.62 -0.69 22.39
CA ILE A 77 -11.68 -1.23 23.27
C ILE A 77 -11.33 -0.99 24.76
N SER A 78 -10.05 -1.06 25.12
CA SER A 78 -9.55 -0.81 26.48
C SER A 78 -9.42 0.68 26.82
N GLU A 79 -10.19 1.56 26.18
CA GLU A 79 -10.19 3.01 26.41
C GLU A 79 -8.81 3.68 26.32
N LEU A 80 -8.06 3.36 25.26
CA LEU A 80 -6.70 3.87 25.02
C LEU A 80 -5.68 3.42 26.08
N ASN A 81 -5.90 2.27 26.71
CA ASN A 81 -4.95 1.67 27.65
C ASN A 81 -4.22 0.49 27.03
N TRP A 82 -2.92 0.65 26.78
CA TRP A 82 -2.07 -0.40 26.23
C TRP A 82 -1.53 -1.34 27.31
N ILE A 83 -1.91 -2.62 27.23
CA ILE A 83 -1.58 -3.63 28.26
C ILE A 83 -0.46 -4.60 27.86
N PHE A 84 0.02 -4.56 26.60
CA PHE A 84 0.94 -5.57 26.06
C PHE A 84 2.43 -5.20 26.22
N GLY A 85 2.73 -4.13 26.96
CA GLY A 85 4.10 -3.65 27.19
C GLY A 85 4.66 -2.78 26.06
N ASP A 86 5.66 -1.98 26.40
CA ASP A 86 6.13 -0.85 25.57
C ASP A 86 6.86 -1.35 24.31
N THR A 87 7.65 -2.43 24.43
CA THR A 87 8.31 -3.06 23.29
C THR A 87 7.31 -3.52 22.24
N PHE A 88 6.21 -4.15 22.66
CA PHE A 88 5.21 -4.64 21.73
C PHE A 88 4.38 -3.51 21.11
N CYS A 89 4.15 -2.42 21.85
CA CYS A 89 3.60 -1.19 21.28
C CYS A 89 4.47 -0.68 20.14
N ASN A 90 5.78 -0.56 20.35
CA ASN A 90 6.74 -0.12 19.33
C ASN A 90 6.74 -1.02 18.10
N ILE A 91 6.68 -2.35 18.29
CA ILE A 91 6.59 -3.30 17.18
C ILE A 91 5.31 -3.08 16.37
N CYS A 92 4.16 -2.93 17.02
CA CYS A 92 2.89 -2.69 16.34
C CYS A 92 2.93 -1.35 15.58
N LEU A 93 3.31 -0.25 16.23
CA LEU A 93 3.45 1.06 15.59
C LEU A 93 4.42 1.02 14.41
N PHE A 94 5.52 0.28 14.54
CA PHE A 94 6.49 0.07 13.48
C PHE A 94 5.88 -0.70 12.29
N MET A 95 5.16 -1.79 12.52
CA MET A 95 4.46 -2.54 11.46
C MET A 95 3.47 -1.64 10.72
N LEU A 96 2.70 -0.82 11.44
CA LEU A 96 1.75 0.13 10.87
C LEU A 96 2.44 1.16 9.94
N ALA A 97 3.54 1.76 10.41
CA ALA A 97 4.25 2.79 9.67
C ALA A 97 5.08 2.22 8.51
N MET A 98 5.73 1.07 8.74
CA MET A 98 6.48 0.33 7.73
C MET A 98 5.54 -0.12 6.60
N ASN A 99 4.36 -0.66 6.91
CA ASN A 99 3.38 -1.04 5.89
C ASN A 99 2.96 0.17 5.05
N ARG A 100 2.64 1.31 5.68
CA ARG A 100 2.24 2.50 4.93
C ARG A 100 3.27 2.92 3.88
N CYS A 101 4.54 3.06 4.28
CA CYS A 101 5.61 3.41 3.36
C CYS A 101 5.90 2.28 2.36
N GLY A 102 5.86 1.03 2.84
CA GLY A 102 6.11 -0.18 2.06
C GLY A 102 5.11 -0.37 0.94
N SER A 103 3.81 -0.41 1.25
CA SER A 103 2.76 -0.55 0.24
C SER A 103 2.84 0.57 -0.79
N ALA A 104 3.13 1.81 -0.37
CA ALA A 104 3.28 2.92 -1.30
C ALA A 104 4.46 2.72 -2.29
N PHE A 105 5.64 2.34 -1.79
CA PHE A 105 6.81 2.08 -2.64
C PHE A 105 6.66 0.81 -3.50
N PHE A 106 6.03 -0.25 -2.99
CA PHE A 106 5.74 -1.45 -3.78
C PHE A 106 4.73 -1.17 -4.88
N LEU A 107 3.66 -0.44 -4.61
CA LEU A 107 2.70 -0.03 -5.64
C LEU A 107 3.35 0.87 -6.70
N MET A 108 4.24 1.77 -6.30
CA MET A 108 5.06 2.55 -7.25
C MET A 108 5.92 1.64 -8.12
N ALA A 109 6.65 0.69 -7.53
CA ALA A 109 7.48 -0.26 -8.28
C ALA A 109 6.65 -1.12 -9.24
N ILE A 110 5.44 -1.53 -8.84
CA ILE A 110 4.49 -2.25 -9.69
C ILE A 110 4.02 -1.37 -10.85
N ALA A 111 3.70 -0.10 -10.60
CA ALA A 111 3.32 0.84 -11.65
C ALA A 111 4.45 1.05 -12.67
N VAL A 112 5.70 1.15 -12.21
CA VAL A 112 6.89 1.23 -13.07
C VAL A 112 7.10 -0.04 -13.87
N ASP A 113 7.01 -1.24 -13.27
CA ASP A 113 7.09 -2.52 -14.00
C ASP A 113 6.03 -2.57 -15.12
N ARG A 114 4.80 -2.14 -14.84
CA ARG A 114 3.73 -2.08 -15.84
C ARG A 114 4.02 -1.09 -16.94
N TYR A 115 4.48 0.12 -16.60
CA TYR A 115 4.87 1.14 -17.57
C TYR A 115 5.95 0.62 -18.52
N MET A 116 7.02 0.03 -17.99
CA MET A 116 8.12 -0.48 -18.81
C MET A 116 7.67 -1.63 -19.73
N ARG A 117 6.77 -2.50 -19.27
CA ARG A 117 6.25 -3.59 -20.11
C ARG A 117 5.32 -3.11 -21.24
N VAL A 118 4.55 -2.05 -21.00
CA VAL A 118 3.55 -1.56 -21.96
C VAL A 118 4.17 -0.56 -22.94
N VAL A 119 4.91 0.43 -22.44
CA VAL A 119 5.44 1.54 -23.24
C VAL A 119 6.79 1.20 -23.85
N HIS A 120 7.61 0.39 -23.16
CA HIS A 120 8.97 0.03 -23.57
C HIS A 120 9.20 -1.49 -23.60
N PRO A 121 8.41 -2.28 -24.35
CA PRO A 121 8.40 -3.74 -24.24
C PRO A 121 9.77 -4.40 -24.49
N HIS A 122 10.61 -3.82 -25.34
CA HIS A 122 11.94 -4.33 -25.67
C HIS A 122 13.06 -3.89 -24.71
N HIS A 123 12.73 -3.12 -23.67
CA HIS A 123 13.72 -2.65 -22.71
C HIS A 123 14.28 -3.82 -21.87
N PRO A 124 15.61 -3.91 -21.64
CA PRO A 124 16.23 -5.01 -20.88
C PRO A 124 15.68 -5.19 -19.46
N ILE A 125 15.10 -4.15 -18.86
CA ILE A 125 14.46 -4.23 -17.54
C ILE A 125 13.30 -5.24 -17.51
N ASN A 126 12.66 -5.50 -18.65
CA ASN A 126 11.53 -6.43 -18.73
C ASN A 126 11.97 -7.90 -18.65
N SER A 127 13.25 -8.17 -18.92
CA SER A 127 13.89 -9.48 -18.78
C SER A 127 14.68 -9.64 -17.47
N LEU A 128 14.49 -8.72 -16.50
CA LEU A 128 15.09 -8.83 -15.17
C LEU A 128 14.83 -10.22 -14.58
N SER A 129 15.92 -10.85 -14.11
CA SER A 129 15.84 -12.11 -13.38
C SER A 129 15.12 -11.92 -12.05
N VAL A 130 14.54 -13.01 -11.54
CA VAL A 130 13.89 -13.04 -10.23
C VAL A 130 14.85 -12.56 -9.13
N SER A 131 16.12 -12.93 -9.19
CA SER A 131 17.13 -12.50 -8.20
C SER A 131 17.31 -10.98 -8.16
N LYS A 132 17.31 -10.30 -9.33
CA LYS A 132 17.40 -8.84 -9.38
C LYS A 132 16.12 -8.17 -8.86
N ALA A 133 14.95 -8.77 -9.14
CA ALA A 133 13.68 -8.29 -8.59
C ALA A 133 13.64 -8.44 -7.05
N MET A 134 14.14 -9.56 -6.52
CA MET A 134 14.29 -9.78 -5.08
C MET A 134 15.24 -8.77 -4.44
N LEU A 135 16.36 -8.45 -5.09
CA LEU A 135 17.26 -7.40 -4.63
C LEU A 135 16.58 -6.03 -4.56
N GLY A 136 15.78 -5.69 -5.58
CA GLY A 136 14.97 -4.46 -5.57
C GLY A 136 13.94 -4.43 -4.44
N ALA A 137 13.23 -5.54 -4.21
CA ALA A 137 12.30 -5.66 -3.09
C ALA A 137 12.99 -5.53 -1.74
N PHE A 138 14.15 -6.16 -1.57
CA PHE A 138 14.97 -6.04 -0.37
C PHE A 138 15.43 -4.60 -0.12
N ALA A 139 15.79 -3.85 -1.17
CA ALA A 139 16.12 -2.43 -1.06
C ALA A 139 14.92 -1.59 -0.59
N ILE A 140 13.70 -1.89 -1.06
CA ILE A 140 12.46 -1.23 -0.59
C ILE A 140 12.22 -1.55 0.90
N TRP A 141 12.44 -2.80 1.32
CA TRP A 141 12.36 -3.17 2.74
C TRP A 141 13.36 -2.40 3.59
N LEU A 142 14.64 -2.37 3.20
CA LEU A 142 15.66 -1.61 3.93
C LEU A 142 15.32 -0.12 4.02
N LEU A 143 14.84 0.48 2.93
CA LEU A 143 14.43 1.88 2.90
C LEU A 143 13.29 2.14 3.89
N THR A 144 12.24 1.33 3.86
CA THR A 144 11.05 1.50 4.70
C THR A 144 11.34 1.25 6.18
N ILE A 145 12.18 0.27 6.50
CA ILE A 145 12.68 0.02 7.85
C ILE A 145 13.48 1.23 8.33
N SER A 146 14.42 1.73 7.53
CA SER A 146 15.29 2.85 7.90
C SER A 146 14.51 4.14 8.15
N MET A 147 13.50 4.44 7.33
CA MET A 147 12.65 5.62 7.51
C MET A 147 11.83 5.57 8.83
N ASN A 148 11.47 4.36 9.27
CA ASN A 148 10.59 4.16 10.42
C ASN A 148 11.32 3.68 11.70
N ALA A 149 12.65 3.52 11.65
CA ALA A 149 13.44 3.04 12.79
C ALA A 149 13.30 3.90 14.06
N HIS A 150 13.03 5.19 13.90
CA HIS A 150 12.81 6.13 15.00
C HIS A 150 11.62 5.77 15.91
N ILE A 151 10.71 4.90 15.46
CA ILE A 151 9.57 4.44 16.26
C ILE A 151 10.04 3.65 17.48
N PHE A 152 11.14 2.89 17.37
CA PHE A 152 11.68 2.15 18.51
C PHE A 152 12.28 3.04 19.61
N THR A 153 12.49 4.33 19.33
CA THR A 153 12.95 5.31 20.33
C THR A 153 11.79 6.07 20.97
N LEU A 154 10.54 5.70 20.70
CA LEU A 154 9.38 6.33 21.33
C LEU A 154 9.24 5.85 22.77
N GLU A 155 9.19 6.82 23.68
CA GLU A 155 8.87 6.58 25.09
C GLU A 155 7.36 6.72 25.28
N HIS A 156 6.74 5.68 25.86
CA HIS A 156 5.33 5.66 26.21
C HIS A 156 5.26 6.01 27.71
N GLY A 157 4.82 7.22 28.04
CA GLY A 157 4.97 7.77 29.38
C GLY A 157 4.41 6.91 30.51
N ASN A 158 5.01 7.05 31.71
CA ASN A 158 4.60 6.39 32.95
C ASN A 158 3.36 7.05 33.58
N MET A 159 2.26 7.10 32.84
CA MET A 159 0.96 7.50 33.40
C MET A 159 0.16 6.26 33.82
N THR A 160 -0.91 6.47 34.58
CA THR A 160 -1.88 5.42 34.99
C THR A 160 -2.50 4.69 33.79
N LYS A 161 -2.59 5.35 32.61
CA LYS A 161 -2.90 4.74 31.31
C LYS A 161 -1.68 4.82 30.40
N LYS A 162 -1.29 3.69 29.79
CA LYS A 162 -0.20 3.64 28.81
C LYS A 162 -0.74 3.89 27.41
N TYR A 163 -0.49 5.09 26.88
CA TYR A 163 -0.87 5.42 25.50
C TYR A 163 0.12 4.79 24.51
N CYS A 164 -0.40 4.15 23.46
CA CYS A 164 0.40 3.55 22.39
C CYS A 164 0.11 4.25 21.07
N GLU A 165 0.73 5.41 20.84
CA GLU A 165 0.52 6.23 19.65
C GLU A 165 1.84 6.82 19.14
N SER A 166 2.08 6.75 17.83
CA SER A 166 3.28 7.30 17.18
C SER A 166 3.11 8.74 16.70
N PHE A 167 1.87 9.20 16.58
CA PHE A 167 1.53 10.54 16.11
C PHE A 167 0.98 11.34 17.28
N MET A 168 1.85 12.14 17.88
CA MET A 168 1.46 13.13 18.89
C MET A 168 1.80 14.50 18.34
N VAL A 169 0.92 15.48 18.58
CA VAL A 169 1.17 16.87 18.21
C VAL A 169 2.34 17.36 19.06
N ASP A 170 3.55 17.36 18.51
CA ASP A 170 4.71 17.93 19.17
C ASP A 170 4.66 19.45 19.02
N THR A 171 4.28 20.13 20.10
CA THR A 171 4.22 21.59 20.17
C THR A 171 5.58 22.24 20.44
N ASP A 172 6.65 21.47 20.65
CA ASP A 172 7.98 22.02 20.94
C ASP A 172 8.68 22.49 19.64
N PRO A 173 8.89 23.80 19.45
CA PRO A 173 9.55 24.33 18.26
C PRO A 173 11.07 24.05 18.22
N GLN A 174 11.71 23.63 19.32
CA GLN A 174 13.15 23.36 19.37
C GLN A 174 13.51 21.94 18.89
N ARG A 175 12.58 20.98 18.97
CA ARG A 175 12.75 19.63 18.41
C ARG A 175 12.43 19.66 16.90
N ASN A 176 13.38 20.16 16.11
CA ASN A 176 13.29 20.16 14.65
C ASN A 176 13.37 18.72 14.09
N LEU A 177 12.23 18.03 14.07
CA LEU A 177 12.05 16.71 13.44
C LEU A 177 11.98 16.80 11.90
N THR A 178 12.78 17.68 11.30
CA THR A 178 12.76 18.00 9.86
C THR A 178 12.93 16.76 9.01
N TRP A 179 13.83 15.85 9.39
CA TRP A 179 14.02 14.58 8.69
C TRP A 179 12.77 13.68 8.73
N ARG A 180 12.08 13.58 9.87
CA ARG A 180 10.85 12.76 9.99
C ARG A 180 9.72 13.34 9.15
N LYS A 181 9.56 14.66 9.17
CA LYS A 181 8.58 15.37 8.33
C LYS A 181 8.88 15.16 6.84
N PHE A 182 10.15 15.32 6.46
CA PHE A 182 10.61 15.09 5.10
C PHE A 182 10.39 13.64 4.65
N ALA A 183 10.77 12.65 5.47
CA ALA A 183 10.57 11.24 5.18
C ALA A 183 9.09 10.88 4.99
N PHE A 184 8.20 11.42 5.84
CA PHE A 184 6.75 11.21 5.72
C PHE A 184 6.17 11.84 4.45
N VAL A 185 6.59 13.05 4.09
CA VAL A 185 6.16 13.69 2.83
C VAL A 185 6.68 12.89 1.63
N LEU A 186 7.97 12.54 1.65
CA LEU A 186 8.60 11.81 0.56
C LEU A 186 7.94 10.44 0.33
N SER A 187 7.59 9.71 1.40
CA SER A 187 7.00 8.38 1.29
C SER A 187 5.60 8.37 0.65
N PHE A 188 4.93 9.51 0.54
CA PHE A 188 3.64 9.63 -0.15
C PHE A 188 3.75 10.31 -1.52
N TYR A 189 4.32 11.52 -1.57
CA TYR A 189 4.28 12.33 -2.79
C TYR A 189 5.19 11.77 -3.90
N MET A 190 6.32 11.15 -3.56
CA MET A 190 7.19 10.53 -4.57
C MET A 190 6.51 9.32 -5.25
N PRO A 191 5.95 8.34 -4.51
CA PRO A 191 5.12 7.30 -5.10
C PRO A 191 3.95 7.84 -5.94
N LEU A 192 3.21 8.83 -5.42
CA LEU A 192 2.07 9.41 -6.14
C LEU A 192 2.49 10.00 -7.49
N CYS A 193 3.54 10.84 -7.52
CA CYS A 193 4.01 11.47 -8.75
C CYS A 193 4.47 10.44 -9.79
N VAL A 194 5.21 9.41 -9.36
CA VAL A 194 5.69 8.35 -10.27
C VAL A 194 4.51 7.53 -10.80
N ILE A 195 3.55 7.15 -9.94
CA ILE A 195 2.36 6.40 -10.35
C ILE A 195 1.54 7.21 -11.37
N LEU A 196 1.31 8.50 -11.11
CA LEU A 196 0.58 9.39 -12.03
C LEU A 196 1.32 9.53 -13.38
N TYR A 197 2.64 9.73 -13.35
CA TYR A 197 3.47 9.78 -14.55
C TYR A 197 3.33 8.49 -15.37
N CYS A 198 3.56 7.33 -14.75
CA CYS A 198 3.41 6.03 -15.40
C CYS A 198 2.00 5.84 -15.98
N THR A 199 0.98 6.25 -15.23
CA THR A 199 -0.43 6.16 -15.64
C THR A 199 -0.72 6.98 -16.89
N VAL A 200 -0.36 8.28 -16.88
CA VAL A 200 -0.61 9.19 -17.99
C VAL A 200 0.10 8.70 -19.26
N HIS A 201 1.36 8.29 -19.15
CA HIS A 201 2.11 7.81 -20.31
C HIS A 201 1.60 6.47 -20.85
N ILE A 202 1.18 5.54 -19.99
CA ILE A 202 0.52 4.30 -20.43
C ILE A 202 -0.76 4.63 -21.21
N ILE A 203 -1.62 5.50 -20.67
CA ILE A 203 -2.87 5.90 -21.32
C ILE A 203 -2.60 6.56 -22.67
N SER A 204 -1.69 7.51 -22.72
CA SER A 204 -1.34 8.24 -23.95
C SER A 204 -0.75 7.32 -25.01
N HIS A 205 0.14 6.40 -24.63
CA HIS A 205 0.73 5.42 -25.55
C HIS A 205 -0.34 4.48 -26.14
N LEU A 206 -1.30 4.05 -25.31
CA LEU A 206 -2.39 3.17 -25.73
C LEU A 206 -3.40 3.88 -26.64
N ARG A 207 -3.73 5.15 -26.36
CA ARG A 207 -4.62 5.97 -27.19
C ARG A 207 -4.00 6.28 -28.56
N GLY A 208 -2.71 6.61 -28.59
CA GLY A 208 -2.00 6.98 -29.82
C GLY A 208 -1.87 5.85 -30.85
N ARG A 209 -1.95 4.59 -30.42
CA ARG A 209 -1.85 3.42 -31.31
C ARG A 209 -3.18 3.01 -31.98
N GLN A 210 -4.27 3.76 -31.81
CA GLN A 210 -5.61 3.44 -32.35
C GLN A 210 -6.03 1.95 -32.22
N LEU A 211 -5.59 1.25 -31.17
CA LEU A 211 -5.98 -0.12 -30.91
C LEU A 211 -7.28 -0.13 -30.11
N ALA A 212 -8.38 0.14 -30.82
CA ALA A 212 -9.75 0.06 -30.33
C ALA A 212 -10.23 -1.39 -30.10
N GLN A 213 -9.33 -2.36 -29.97
CA GLN A 213 -9.68 -3.72 -29.57
C GLN A 213 -8.72 -4.24 -28.51
N HIS A 214 -9.27 -5.10 -27.64
CA HIS A 214 -8.65 -5.98 -26.64
C HIS A 214 -8.97 -5.63 -25.18
N ALA A 215 -9.67 -6.57 -24.54
CA ALA A 215 -9.95 -6.65 -23.11
C ALA A 215 -8.70 -6.49 -22.20
N LYS A 216 -7.50 -6.73 -22.74
CA LYS A 216 -6.21 -6.51 -22.05
C LYS A 216 -5.95 -5.04 -21.70
N ILE A 217 -6.33 -4.10 -22.57
CA ILE A 217 -6.15 -2.66 -22.34
C ILE A 217 -7.13 -2.17 -21.27
N LYS A 218 -8.40 -2.56 -21.36
CA LYS A 218 -9.40 -2.27 -20.31
C LYS A 218 -8.95 -2.78 -18.94
N LYS A 219 -8.32 -3.96 -18.90
CA LYS A 219 -7.78 -4.54 -17.66
C LYS A 219 -6.62 -3.72 -17.09
N ALA A 220 -5.68 -3.29 -17.93
CA ALA A 220 -4.56 -2.44 -17.53
C ALA A 220 -5.04 -1.05 -17.06
N LEU A 221 -5.97 -0.44 -17.78
CA LEU A 221 -6.58 0.84 -17.39
C LEU A 221 -7.37 0.73 -16.09
N CYS A 222 -8.20 -0.31 -15.93
CA CYS A 222 -8.94 -0.55 -14.69
C CYS A 222 -8.01 -0.77 -13.50
N PHE A 223 -6.96 -1.57 -13.66
CA PHE A 223 -5.93 -1.77 -12.63
C PHE A 223 -5.28 -0.44 -12.22
N ILE A 224 -4.87 0.37 -13.19
CA ILE A 224 -4.19 1.65 -12.93
C ILE A 224 -5.15 2.66 -12.28
N THR A 225 -6.39 2.75 -12.76
CA THR A 225 -7.43 3.57 -12.14
C THR A 225 -7.69 3.12 -10.70
N VAL A 226 -7.74 1.82 -10.44
CA VAL A 226 -7.87 1.29 -9.07
C VAL A 226 -6.69 1.75 -8.22
N VAL A 227 -5.44 1.55 -8.65
CA VAL A 227 -4.27 1.97 -7.88
C VAL A 227 -4.27 3.48 -7.57
N VAL A 228 -4.63 4.33 -8.54
CA VAL A 228 -4.73 5.79 -8.33
C VAL A 228 -5.86 6.13 -7.35
N VAL A 229 -7.03 5.52 -7.51
CA VAL A 229 -8.18 5.73 -6.61
C VAL A 229 -7.86 5.27 -5.19
N LEU A 230 -7.18 4.14 -5.03
CA LEU A 230 -6.72 3.65 -3.73
C LEU A 230 -5.74 4.63 -3.08
N PHE A 231 -4.77 5.15 -3.82
CA PHE A 231 -3.84 6.16 -3.31
C PHE A 231 -4.55 7.44 -2.85
N ILE A 232 -5.52 7.92 -3.65
CA ILE A 232 -6.25 9.15 -3.37
C ILE A 232 -7.21 8.96 -2.18
N ILE A 233 -7.88 7.82 -2.05
CA ILE A 233 -8.84 7.60 -0.97
C ILE A 233 -8.13 7.21 0.33
N CYS A 234 -7.15 6.31 0.26
CA CYS A 234 -6.54 5.71 1.45
C CYS A 234 -5.39 6.55 2.02
N PHE A 235 -4.60 7.22 1.18
CA PHE A 235 -3.37 7.91 1.65
C PHE A 235 -3.47 9.43 1.63
N LEU A 236 -4.06 10.03 0.58
CA LEU A 236 -4.09 11.50 0.44
C LEU A 236 -4.75 12.22 1.64
N PRO A 237 -5.88 11.76 2.22
CA PRO A 237 -6.54 12.49 3.29
C PRO A 237 -5.67 12.57 4.55
N SER A 238 -4.97 11.49 4.91
CA SER A 238 -4.06 11.46 6.06
C SER A 238 -2.82 12.33 5.86
N ASN A 239 -2.30 12.40 4.62
CA ASN A 239 -1.14 13.22 4.31
C ASN A 239 -1.47 14.71 4.31
N ILE A 240 -2.63 15.10 3.75
CA ILE A 240 -3.10 16.49 3.77
C ILE A 240 -3.36 16.93 5.22
N THR A 241 -4.08 16.12 6.00
CA THR A 241 -4.42 16.46 7.39
C THR A 241 -3.17 16.59 8.25
N GLN A 242 -2.17 15.70 8.08
CA GLN A 242 -0.88 15.82 8.76
C GLN A 242 -0.12 17.10 8.38
N LEU A 243 -0.11 17.47 7.10
CA LEU A 243 0.53 18.70 6.63
C LEU A 243 -0.16 19.93 7.24
N LEU A 244 -1.48 19.94 7.28
CA LEU A 244 -2.27 21.00 7.91
C LEU A 244 -1.98 21.10 9.42
N ILE A 245 -1.82 19.96 10.12
CA ILE A 245 -1.42 19.95 11.53
C ILE A 245 -0.07 20.66 11.66
N TRP A 246 0.95 20.28 10.90
CA TRP A 246 2.27 20.92 11.00
C TRP A 246 2.26 22.41 10.68
N ILE A 247 1.51 22.85 9.66
CA ILE A 247 1.39 24.26 9.30
C ILE A 247 0.71 25.03 10.43
N LYS A 248 -0.45 24.56 10.90
CA LYS A 248 -1.21 25.24 11.95
C LYS A 248 -0.46 25.23 13.28
N THR A 249 0.16 24.12 13.67
CA THR A 249 1.01 24.06 14.87
C THR A 249 2.11 25.12 14.78
N ARG A 250 2.81 25.25 13.65
CA ARG A 250 3.85 26.27 13.48
C ARG A 250 3.31 27.70 13.59
N GLN A 251 2.14 27.97 13.02
CA GLN A 251 1.52 29.29 13.04
C GLN A 251 1.04 29.69 14.45
N LEU A 252 0.43 28.74 15.17
CA LEU A 252 -0.20 28.98 16.46
C LEU A 252 0.83 28.95 17.60
N ALA A 253 1.90 28.15 17.48
CA ALA A 253 2.93 27.99 18.52
C ALA A 253 3.73 29.29 18.80
N SER A 254 3.72 30.26 17.89
CA SER A 254 4.36 31.56 18.12
C SER A 254 3.48 32.58 18.86
N THR A 255 2.18 32.31 19.00
CA THR A 255 1.19 33.30 19.46
C THR A 255 0.31 32.84 20.61
N LEU A 256 0.11 31.53 20.77
CA LEU A 256 -0.80 30.95 21.76
C LEU A 256 -0.06 30.06 22.74
N ASP A 257 -0.64 29.92 23.93
CA ASP A 257 -0.18 28.93 24.90
C ASP A 257 -0.48 27.51 24.44
N LYS A 258 0.28 26.53 24.93
CA LYS A 258 0.22 25.13 24.49
C LYS A 258 -1.19 24.52 24.58
N SER A 259 -1.95 24.82 25.64
CA SER A 259 -3.31 24.31 25.83
C SER A 259 -4.29 24.83 24.77
N GLU A 260 -4.13 26.08 24.35
CA GLU A 260 -4.96 26.71 23.33
C GLU A 260 -4.64 26.16 21.93
N VAL A 261 -3.35 25.90 21.65
CA VAL A 261 -2.92 25.21 20.42
C VAL A 261 -3.54 23.82 20.33
N CYS A 262 -3.57 23.07 21.44
CA CYS A 262 -4.19 21.74 21.50
C CYS A 262 -5.69 21.79 21.19
N SER A 263 -6.42 22.71 21.81
CA SER A 263 -7.86 22.90 21.56
C SER A 263 -8.14 23.26 20.10
N ALA A 264 -7.34 24.16 19.51
CA ALA A 264 -7.48 24.58 18.12
C ALA A 264 -7.23 23.45 17.09
N LEU A 265 -6.48 22.41 17.46
CA LEU A 265 -6.10 21.29 16.61
C LEU A 265 -6.92 20.02 16.85
N GLU A 266 -7.86 20.02 17.81
CA GLU A 266 -8.62 18.83 18.21
C GLU A 266 -9.35 18.20 17.03
N ASN A 267 -10.20 18.97 16.33
CA ASN A 267 -10.94 18.50 15.16
C ASN A 267 -10.01 17.94 14.07
N LEU A 268 -8.86 18.60 13.85
CA LEU A 268 -7.91 18.18 12.83
C LEU A 268 -7.20 16.88 13.21
N THR A 269 -6.95 16.68 14.51
CA THR A 269 -6.38 15.45 15.07
C THR A 269 -7.36 14.29 14.95
N ILE A 270 -8.65 14.50 15.24
CA ILE A 270 -9.71 13.52 15.02
C ILE A 270 -9.76 13.09 13.55
N VAL A 271 -9.81 14.06 12.62
CA VAL A 271 -9.83 13.78 11.18
C VAL A 271 -8.56 13.05 10.76
N PHE A 272 -7.40 13.41 11.30
CA PHE A 272 -6.17 12.67 11.05
C PHE A 272 -6.28 11.21 11.51
N TYR A 273 -6.76 10.92 12.73
CA TYR A 273 -6.93 9.52 13.20
C TYR A 273 -7.95 8.70 12.39
N ILE A 274 -8.97 9.34 11.83
CA ILE A 274 -9.90 8.65 10.92
C ILE A 274 -9.20 8.37 9.59
N THR A 275 -8.63 9.40 8.98
CA THR A 275 -8.01 9.31 7.65
C THR A 275 -6.74 8.46 7.65
N ILE A 276 -6.01 8.42 8.75
CA ILE A 276 -4.84 7.56 8.91
C ILE A 276 -5.27 6.09 8.96
N SER A 277 -6.45 5.80 9.50
CA SER A 277 -6.99 4.44 9.54
C SER A 277 -7.44 3.99 8.16
N LEU A 278 -7.89 4.91 7.30
CA LEU A 278 -8.14 4.61 5.87
C LEU A 278 -6.88 4.10 5.14
N THR A 279 -5.67 4.36 5.65
CA THR A 279 -4.45 3.79 5.04
C THR A 279 -4.39 2.27 5.17
N TYR A 280 -5.10 1.70 6.14
CA TYR A 280 -5.19 0.25 6.33
C TYR A 280 -6.18 -0.38 5.33
N LEU A 281 -7.21 0.36 4.87
CA LEU A 281 -8.06 -0.07 3.75
C LEU A 281 -7.27 -0.35 2.48
N ASN A 282 -6.09 0.25 2.30
CA ASN A 282 -5.21 -0.09 1.17
C ASN A 282 -4.88 -1.59 1.17
N SER A 283 -4.45 -2.13 2.32
CA SER A 283 -4.16 -3.57 2.49
C SER A 283 -5.39 -4.44 2.20
N MET A 284 -6.59 -3.98 2.61
CA MET A 284 -7.85 -4.68 2.33
C MET A 284 -8.16 -4.73 0.82
N LEU A 285 -7.75 -3.70 0.07
CA LEU A 285 -8.10 -3.51 -1.34
C LEU A 285 -7.00 -3.98 -2.32
N ASP A 286 -5.79 -4.26 -1.85
CA ASP A 286 -4.70 -4.84 -2.64
C ASP A 286 -5.03 -6.23 -3.27
N PRO A 287 -5.92 -7.08 -2.70
CA PRO A 287 -6.49 -8.22 -3.43
C PRO A 287 -7.12 -7.89 -4.79
N VAL A 288 -7.67 -6.69 -4.97
CA VAL A 288 -8.18 -6.19 -6.25
C VAL A 288 -7.04 -5.99 -7.25
N VAL A 289 -5.92 -5.43 -6.77
CA VAL A 289 -4.66 -5.25 -7.53
C VAL A 289 -4.15 -6.63 -8.01
N TYR A 290 -4.19 -7.66 -7.15
CA TYR A 290 -3.79 -9.03 -7.52
C TYR A 290 -4.72 -9.67 -8.56
N TYR A 291 -6.04 -9.53 -8.40
CA TYR A 291 -7.05 -10.05 -9.32
C TYR A 291 -6.89 -9.50 -10.75
N PHE A 292 -6.59 -8.21 -10.88
CA PHE A 292 -6.35 -7.61 -12.19
C PHE A 292 -4.94 -7.90 -12.73
N SER A 293 -3.95 -8.13 -11.87
CA SER A 293 -2.57 -8.41 -12.28
C SER A 293 -2.29 -9.83 -12.77
N SER A 294 -3.00 -10.85 -12.27
CA SER A 294 -2.71 -12.25 -12.60
C SER A 294 -3.95 -13.00 -13.12
N PRO A 295 -3.93 -13.56 -14.35
CA PRO A 295 -4.99 -14.43 -14.84
C PRO A 295 -5.19 -15.69 -13.98
N VAL A 296 -4.12 -16.22 -13.39
CA VAL A 296 -4.16 -17.38 -12.51
C VAL A 296 -4.94 -17.04 -11.22
N PHE A 297 -4.60 -15.91 -10.60
CA PHE A 297 -5.31 -15.41 -9.42
C PHE A 297 -6.80 -15.18 -9.73
N LYS A 298 -7.08 -14.53 -10.86
CA LYS A 298 -8.44 -14.31 -11.36
C LYS A 298 -9.25 -15.61 -11.47
N ASN A 299 -8.64 -16.66 -12.01
CA ASN A 299 -9.30 -17.96 -12.21
C ASN A 299 -9.52 -18.70 -10.89
N ILE A 300 -8.58 -18.63 -9.95
CA ILE A 300 -8.73 -19.24 -8.62
C ILE A 300 -9.83 -18.52 -7.83
N CYS A 301 -9.84 -17.19 -7.81
CA CYS A 301 -10.91 -16.41 -7.15
C CYS A 301 -12.29 -16.70 -7.76
N ARG A 302 -12.39 -16.80 -9.09
CA ARG A 302 -13.67 -17.15 -9.74
C ARG A 302 -14.16 -18.55 -9.39
N LYS A 303 -13.25 -19.54 -9.32
CA LYS A 303 -13.58 -20.89 -8.85
C LYS A 303 -14.07 -20.88 -7.41
N ALA A 304 -13.40 -20.14 -6.52
CA ALA A 304 -13.80 -20.00 -5.12
C ALA A 304 -15.15 -19.28 -4.95
N LEU A 305 -15.46 -18.30 -5.82
CA LEU A 305 -16.70 -17.52 -5.79
C LEU A 305 -17.83 -18.12 -6.66
N HIS A 306 -17.63 -19.31 -7.24
CA HIS A 306 -18.60 -19.97 -8.13
C HIS A 306 -19.08 -19.08 -9.30
N LEU A 307 -18.23 -18.15 -9.76
CA LEU A 307 -18.55 -17.24 -10.85
C LEU A 307 -18.32 -17.92 -12.21
N PRO A 308 -19.14 -17.65 -13.24
CA PRO A 308 -18.97 -18.24 -14.57
C PRO A 308 -17.55 -18.03 -15.11
N GLN A 309 -16.95 -19.08 -15.68
CA GLN A 309 -15.68 -18.96 -16.38
C GLN A 309 -15.85 -17.97 -17.54
N ALA A 310 -14.89 -17.06 -17.72
CA ALA A 310 -14.84 -16.31 -18.97
C ALA A 310 -14.29 -17.26 -20.04
N ASP A 311 -14.98 -17.32 -21.18
CA ASP A 311 -14.65 -18.20 -22.30
C ASP A 311 -13.15 -18.21 -22.63
N PRO A 312 -12.58 -19.38 -22.96
CA PRO A 312 -11.20 -19.51 -23.39
C PRO A 312 -11.03 -19.04 -24.83
N THR A 313 -11.15 -17.74 -25.10
CA THR A 313 -10.93 -17.18 -26.46
C THR A 313 -9.48 -16.77 -26.74
N GLU A 314 -8.56 -16.86 -25.78
CA GLU A 314 -7.15 -16.44 -25.98
C GLU A 314 -6.13 -17.58 -26.13
N SER A 315 -6.54 -18.85 -26.08
CA SER A 315 -5.63 -20.00 -26.26
C SER A 315 -5.62 -20.59 -27.68
N THR A 316 -6.60 -20.26 -28.53
CA THR A 316 -6.78 -20.92 -29.83
C THR A 316 -6.05 -20.21 -30.98
N GLU A 317 -5.66 -18.93 -30.82
CA GLU A 317 -4.91 -18.19 -31.85
C GLU A 317 -3.43 -18.60 -31.94
N LYS A 318 -2.85 -19.18 -30.88
CA LYS A 318 -1.47 -19.71 -30.93
C LYS A 318 -1.39 -21.12 -31.54
N LYS A 319 -2.44 -21.93 -31.43
CA LYS A 319 -2.42 -23.31 -31.94
C LYS A 319 -2.67 -23.41 -33.45
N THR A 320 -3.29 -22.39 -34.05
CA THR A 320 -3.62 -22.36 -35.48
C THR A 320 -2.51 -21.74 -36.35
N ARG A 321 -1.55 -21.00 -35.75
CA ARG A 321 -0.41 -20.44 -36.50
C ARG A 321 0.81 -21.37 -36.61
N GLU A 322 0.91 -22.41 -35.79
CA GLU A 322 2.01 -23.40 -35.90
C GLU A 322 1.68 -24.60 -36.79
N THR A 323 0.42 -24.79 -37.20
CA THR A 323 0.00 -25.88 -38.11
C THR A 323 -0.14 -25.47 -39.58
N GLY A 324 0.06 -24.18 -39.92
CA GLY A 324 -0.13 -23.64 -41.27
C GLY A 324 1.14 -23.29 -42.06
N SER A 325 2.33 -23.71 -41.62
CA SER A 325 3.60 -23.32 -42.28
C SER A 325 4.58 -24.48 -42.54
N GLN A 326 4.08 -25.71 -42.60
CA GLN A 326 4.85 -26.87 -43.08
C GLN A 326 4.11 -27.62 -44.18
N THR A 327 3.93 -26.96 -45.32
CA THR A 327 3.75 -27.67 -46.59
C THR A 327 4.20 -26.71 -47.67
N TYR A 328 5.39 -26.92 -48.24
CA TYR A 328 5.67 -26.86 -49.68
C TYR A 328 7.17 -27.13 -49.90
N ASN A 329 7.40 -28.10 -50.78
CA ASN A 329 8.61 -28.36 -51.57
C ASN A 329 9.78 -29.11 -50.93
N PHE A 330 9.66 -30.44 -50.95
CA PHE A 330 10.73 -31.29 -51.44
C PHE A 330 10.12 -32.35 -52.36
N ASN A 331 10.29 -32.18 -53.68
CA ASN A 331 10.17 -33.29 -54.62
C ASN A 331 11.40 -33.27 -55.52
N PHE A 332 12.04 -34.43 -55.52
CA PHE A 332 13.28 -34.81 -56.17
C PHE A 332 12.94 -35.38 -57.56
N SER A 333 13.74 -35.09 -58.60
CA SER A 333 14.08 -36.03 -59.70
C SER A 333 15.02 -35.33 -60.69
N ILE A 334 16.28 -35.78 -60.79
CA ILE A 334 16.83 -36.69 -61.82
C ILE A 334 16.90 -36.04 -63.21
N TYR A 335 18.09 -35.56 -63.61
CA TYR A 335 19.02 -36.20 -64.55
C TYR A 335 20.38 -35.50 -64.51
#